data_AF-L7RSI9-F1
#
_entry.id   AF-L7RSI9-F1
#
_cell.length_a   1.000
_cell.length_b   1.000
_cell.length_c   1.000
_cell.angle_alpha   90.00
_cell.angle_beta   90.00
_cell.angle_gamma   90.00
#
_symmetry.space_group_name_H-M   'P 1'
#
loop_
_entity.id
_entity.type
_entity.pdbx_description
1 polymer ?
#
loop_
_entity_poly.entity_id
_entity_poly.type
_entity_poly.pdbx_seq_one_letter_code
_entity_poly.pdbx_strand_id
1 'polypeptide(L)'
;MRKHGLTDRMPMMLGLVLRKRLLLQGFIIGDHYADGFAAFQRDMGAWVAEGKVSVREDFVEGLEHAPQALIDLLAGRHFGKVVVRVGTP
;
A
#
# COMPACT_ATOMS: atom_id res chain seq x y z
N MET A 1 22.40 32.53 3.77
CA MET A 1 21.84 31.19 4.05
C MET A 1 20.33 31.19 3.83
N ARG A 2 19.83 30.63 2.72
CA ARG A 2 18.38 30.49 2.46
C ARG A 2 17.87 29.19 3.09
N LYS A 3 17.10 29.30 4.17
CA LYS A 3 16.29 28.19 4.70
C LYS A 3 15.09 28.01 3.76
N HIS A 4 15.10 26.98 2.91
CA HIS A 4 13.89 26.53 2.23
C HIS A 4 13.01 25.82 3.26
N GLY A 5 12.27 26.59 4.06
CA GLY A 5 11.17 26.06 4.84
C GLY A 5 10.05 25.67 3.89
N LEU A 6 9.71 24.38 3.83
CA LEU A 6 8.55 23.89 3.09
C LEU A 6 7.32 24.72 3.51
N THR A 7 6.70 25.42 2.55
CA THR A 7 5.44 26.15 2.80
C THR A 7 4.40 25.14 3.30
N ASP A 8 3.79 25.41 4.45
CA ASP A 8 2.67 24.59 4.94
C ASP A 8 1.48 24.74 3.98
N ARG A 9 1.13 23.63 3.31
CA ARG A 9 0.02 23.54 2.34
C ARG A 9 -1.26 22.97 2.96
N MET A 10 -1.24 22.60 4.23
CA MET A 10 -2.39 21.97 4.90
C MET A 10 -3.65 22.85 4.88
N PRO A 11 -3.58 24.18 5.13
CA PRO A 11 -4.76 25.04 5.06
C PRO A 11 -5.39 25.08 3.67
N MET A 12 -4.56 25.07 2.60
CA MET A 12 -5.04 25.04 1.23
C MET A 12 -5.76 23.72 0.91
N MET A 13 -5.17 22.59 1.33
CA MET A 13 -5.75 21.27 1.12
C MET A 13 -7.10 21.12 1.83
N LEU A 14 -7.20 21.52 3.10
CA LEU A 14 -8.46 21.47 3.85
C LEU A 14 -9.52 22.40 3.25
N GLY A 15 -9.11 23.56 2.73
CA GLY A 15 -10.00 24.45 1.97
C GLY A 15 -10.57 23.78 0.70
N LEU A 16 -9.80 22.92 0.03
CA LEU A 16 -10.30 22.14 -1.11
C LEU A 16 -11.28 21.06 -0.67
N VAL A 17 -11.00 20.35 0.41
CA VAL A 17 -11.90 19.34 0.99
C VAL A 17 -13.28 19.95 1.25
N LEU A 18 -13.31 21.12 1.88
CA LEU A 18 -14.56 21.83 2.16
C LEU A 18 -15.26 22.29 0.88
N ARG A 19 -14.59 23.08 0.03
CA ARG A 19 -15.22 23.70 -1.15
C ARG A 19 -15.67 22.66 -2.18
N LYS A 20 -14.95 21.55 -2.30
CA LYS A 20 -15.31 20.43 -3.19
C LYS A 20 -16.15 19.37 -2.53
N ARG A 21 -16.41 19.46 -1.22
CA ARG A 21 -17.17 18.48 -0.43
C ARG A 21 -16.57 17.07 -0.57
N LEU A 22 -15.25 16.96 -0.44
CA LEU A 22 -14.56 15.68 -0.54
C LEU A 22 -14.80 14.83 0.71
N LEU A 23 -15.06 13.53 0.53
CA LEU A 23 -15.05 12.56 1.62
C LEU A 23 -13.61 12.14 1.91
N LEU A 24 -13.12 12.48 3.10
CA LEU A 24 -11.86 11.97 3.64
C LEU A 24 -12.19 11.02 4.79
N GLN A 25 -11.93 9.73 4.58
CA GLN A 25 -12.23 8.69 5.55
C GLN A 25 -11.02 7.77 5.69
N GLY A 26 -10.47 7.71 6.91
CA GLY A 26 -9.54 6.66 7.27
C GLY A 26 -10.29 5.36 7.52
N PHE A 27 -9.62 4.24 7.26
CA PHE A 27 -10.12 2.91 7.61
C PHE A 27 -8.96 2.01 7.99
N ILE A 28 -9.23 0.98 8.80
CA ILE A 28 -8.26 -0.04 9.20
C ILE A 28 -8.81 -1.38 8.73
N ILE A 29 -8.04 -2.10 7.91
CA ILE A 29 -8.52 -3.34 7.28
C ILE A 29 -8.89 -4.43 8.31
N GLY A 30 -8.26 -4.42 9.48
CA GLY A 30 -8.56 -5.35 10.58
C GLY A 30 -10.02 -5.29 11.04
N ASP A 31 -10.66 -4.11 10.98
CA ASP A 31 -12.04 -3.90 11.42
C ASP A 31 -13.08 -4.44 10.41
N HIS A 32 -12.64 -4.78 9.20
CA HIS A 32 -13.52 -5.18 8.09
C HIS A 32 -13.28 -6.61 7.58
N TYR A 33 -12.28 -7.30 8.14
CA TYR A 33 -11.84 -8.58 7.62
C TYR A 33 -12.89 -9.68 7.79
N ALA A 34 -13.55 -9.74 8.95
CA ALA A 34 -14.51 -10.79 9.29
C ALA A 34 -15.70 -10.87 8.29
N ASP A 35 -16.23 -9.72 7.90
CA ASP A 35 -17.42 -9.65 7.05
C ASP A 35 -17.07 -9.58 5.56
N GLY A 36 -15.93 -8.97 5.20
CA GLY A 36 -15.57 -8.68 3.82
C GLY A 36 -14.72 -9.75 3.13
N PHE A 37 -13.97 -10.55 3.89
CA PHE A 37 -12.91 -11.37 3.30
C PHE A 37 -13.41 -12.49 2.39
N ALA A 38 -14.50 -13.18 2.75
CA ALA A 38 -15.01 -14.29 1.95
C ALA A 38 -15.50 -13.84 0.56
N ALA A 39 -16.18 -12.70 0.49
CA ALA A 39 -16.62 -12.11 -0.78
C ALA A 39 -15.42 -11.66 -1.61
N PHE A 40 -14.46 -10.95 -0.97
CA PHE A 40 -13.23 -10.54 -1.61
C PHE A 40 -12.45 -11.72 -2.20
N GLN A 41 -12.26 -12.80 -1.44
CA GLN A 41 -11.49 -13.96 -1.88
C GLN A 41 -12.10 -14.62 -3.13
N ARG A 42 -13.43 -14.77 -3.15
CA ARG A 42 -14.15 -15.31 -4.31
C ARG A 42 -13.96 -14.43 -5.54
N ASP A 43 -14.22 -13.14 -5.41
CA ASP A 43 -14.26 -12.23 -6.56
C ASP A 43 -12.84 -11.91 -7.08
N MET A 44 -11.91 -11.61 -6.17
CA MET A 44 -10.50 -11.37 -6.53
C MET A 44 -9.82 -12.62 -7.10
N GLY A 45 -10.10 -13.80 -6.54
CA GLY A 45 -9.59 -15.07 -7.07
C GLY A 45 -10.03 -15.30 -8.52
N ALA A 46 -11.31 -15.04 -8.82
CA ALA A 46 -11.82 -15.12 -10.19
C ALA A 46 -11.13 -14.10 -11.11
N TRP A 47 -10.96 -12.85 -10.69
CA TRP A 47 -10.31 -11.83 -11.52
C TRP A 47 -8.84 -12.11 -11.80
N VAL A 48 -8.10 -12.68 -10.85
CA VAL A 48 -6.72 -13.13 -11.08
C VAL A 48 -6.69 -14.29 -12.06
N ALA A 49 -7.55 -15.30 -11.88
CA ALA A 49 -7.63 -16.46 -12.78
C ALA A 49 -8.04 -16.07 -14.21
N GLU A 50 -8.91 -15.07 -14.36
CA GLU A 50 -9.35 -14.52 -15.64
C GLU A 50 -8.35 -13.51 -16.25
N GLY A 51 -7.26 -13.17 -15.55
CA GLY A 51 -6.27 -12.19 -16.01
C GLY A 51 -6.77 -10.73 -15.98
N LYS A 52 -7.90 -10.46 -15.34
CA LYS A 52 -8.43 -9.09 -15.13
C LYS A 52 -7.63 -8.30 -14.09
N VAL A 53 -6.95 -9.00 -13.18
CA VAL A 53 -6.05 -8.42 -12.19
C VAL A 53 -4.68 -9.08 -12.31
N SER A 54 -3.66 -8.26 -12.56
CA SER A 54 -2.26 -8.70 -12.57
C SER A 54 -1.59 -8.35 -11.26
N VAL A 55 -1.08 -9.36 -10.55
CA VAL A 55 -0.31 -9.17 -9.32
C VAL A 55 1.17 -9.02 -9.69
N ARG A 56 1.80 -7.95 -9.21
CA ARG A 56 3.24 -7.77 -9.34
C ARG A 56 3.89 -7.87 -7.97
N GLU A 57 4.79 -8.83 -7.86
CA GLU A 57 5.56 -9.09 -6.65
C GLU A 57 7.03 -8.81 -6.90
N ASP A 58 7.71 -8.40 -5.85
CA ASP A 58 9.15 -8.16 -5.81
C ASP A 58 9.72 -9.05 -4.71
N PHE A 59 10.51 -10.04 -5.10
CA PHE A 59 10.95 -11.11 -4.21
C PHE A 59 12.35 -10.83 -3.66
N VAL A 60 12.48 -11.01 -2.35
CA VAL A 60 13.76 -10.96 -1.63
C VAL A 60 14.02 -12.34 -1.04
N GLU A 61 15.16 -12.93 -1.35
CA GLU A 61 15.53 -14.26 -0.84
C GLU A 61 16.21 -14.12 0.53
N GLY A 62 15.82 -14.95 1.50
CA GLY A 62 16.45 -15.03 2.82
C GLY A 62 15.85 -14.05 3.85
N LEU A 63 15.53 -14.57 5.03
CA LEU A 63 14.96 -13.78 6.13
C LEU A 63 15.95 -12.72 6.63
N GLU A 64 17.25 -13.01 6.56
CA GLU A 64 18.34 -12.10 6.91
C GLU A 64 18.31 -10.78 6.12
N HIS A 65 17.70 -10.77 4.93
CA HIS A 65 17.56 -9.58 4.09
C HIS A 65 16.28 -8.78 4.39
N ALA A 66 15.37 -9.29 5.23
CA ALA A 66 14.11 -8.61 5.56
C ALA A 66 14.29 -7.19 6.13
N PRO A 67 15.27 -6.90 7.01
CA PRO A 67 15.49 -5.54 7.50
C PRO A 67 15.82 -4.56 6.37
N GLN A 68 16.71 -4.96 5.44
CA GLN A 68 17.09 -4.13 4.31
C GLN A 68 15.91 -3.96 3.33
N ALA A 69 15.16 -5.03 3.06
CA ALA A 69 13.96 -4.99 2.22
C ALA A 69 12.91 -3.99 2.74
N LEU A 70 12.73 -3.89 4.06
CA LEU A 70 11.81 -2.92 4.66
C LEU A 70 12.31 -1.47 4.50
N ILE A 71 13.60 -1.22 4.70
CA ILE A 71 14.20 0.10 4.48
C ILE A 71 14.03 0.52 3.01
N ASP A 72 14.27 -0.41 2.09
CA ASP A 72 14.15 -0.21 0.64
C ASP A 72 12.69 0.07 0.24
N LEU A 73 11.73 -0.65 0.83
CA LEU A 73 10.30 -0.45 0.62
C LEU A 73 9.89 0.98 1.03
N LEU A 74 10.29 1.43 2.21
CA LEU A 74 9.97 2.76 2.72
C LEU A 74 10.69 3.88 1.95
N ALA A 75 11.86 3.58 1.38
CA ALA A 75 12.57 4.48 0.49
C ALA A 75 12.06 4.46 -0.96
N GLY A 76 11.04 3.65 -1.28
CA GLY A 76 10.45 3.54 -2.61
C GLY A 76 11.33 2.83 -3.64
N ARG A 77 12.26 1.97 -3.20
CA ARG A 77 13.17 1.22 -4.09
C ARG A 77 12.55 -0.04 -4.71
N HIS A 78 11.38 -0.47 -4.22
CA HIS A 78 10.67 -1.64 -4.75
C HIS A 78 9.50 -1.25 -5.65
N PHE A 79 9.17 -2.11 -6.61
CA PHE A 79 8.04 -1.91 -7.50
C PHE A 79 7.10 -3.13 -7.47
N GLY A 80 6.01 -2.99 -6.71
CA GLY A 80 5.04 -4.06 -6.47
C GLY A 80 4.98 -4.45 -5.00
N LYS A 81 4.39 -5.62 -4.73
CA LYS A 81 4.33 -6.18 -3.38
C LYS A 81 5.65 -6.86 -3.02
N VAL A 82 6.35 -6.33 -2.02
CA VAL A 82 7.58 -6.94 -1.50
C VAL A 82 7.25 -8.19 -0.70
N VAL A 83 7.90 -9.30 -1.04
CA VAL A 83 7.76 -10.62 -0.40
C VAL A 83 9.14 -11.18 -0.09
N VAL A 84 9.39 -11.52 1.18
CA VAL A 84 10.63 -12.20 1.60
C VAL A 84 10.39 -13.71 1.59
N ARG A 85 11.18 -14.46 0.80
CA ARG A 85 11.17 -15.92 0.83
C ARG A 85 12.08 -16.42 1.95
N VAL A 86 11.51 -17.17 2.87
CA VAL A 86 12.21 -17.63 4.07
C VAL A 86 12.73 -19.07 3.99
N GLY A 87 12.40 -19.79 2.92
CA GLY A 87 12.81 -21.18 2.69
C GLY A 87 12.15 -21.78 1.46
N THR A 88 12.54 -23.00 1.10
CA THR A 88 11.85 -23.81 0.09
C THR A 88 10.57 -24.40 0.68
N PRO A 89 9.48 -24.51 -0.10
CA PRO A 89 8.24 -25.19 0.32
C PRO A 89 8.46 -26.63 0.80
#